data_AF-A0A3A3FMB3-F1
#
_entry.id   AF-A0A3A3FMB3-F1
#
_cell.length_a   1.000
_cell.length_b   1.000
_cell.length_c   1.000
_cell.angle_alpha   90.00
_cell.angle_beta   90.00
_cell.angle_gamma   90.00
#
_symmetry.space_group_name_H-M   'P 1'
#
loop_
_entity.id
_entity.type
_entity.pdbx_description
1 polymer ?
#
loop_
_entity_poly.entity_id
_entity_poly.type
_entity_poly.pdbx_seq_one_letter_code
_entity_poly.pdbx_strand_id
1 'polypeptide(L)'
;MNVKTPEYKRFEGMIAEVKTQSDRACALILAANLDNRLLELLKAFCIELGNDFSKSVFKGNGFMNSFSSKISLCFMLGLISSNEHHDLVLIRKIRNFFAHEEHGWNFQHQEIISRCHSLKMIQEMTKENPDLNADYTNPRNAFVLCAASLSLLLVDRAEKANEQKRIEPSPGRIL
;
A
#
# COMPACT_ATOMS: atom_id res chain seq x y z
N MET A 1 17.15 19.86 17.18
CA MET A 1 15.84 19.54 16.58
C MET A 1 15.96 18.19 15.89
N ASN A 2 15.97 17.09 16.65
CA ASN A 2 16.41 15.79 16.11
C ASN A 2 15.93 14.62 16.97
N VAL A 3 14.73 14.10 16.68
CA VAL A 3 14.41 12.68 16.91
C VAL A 3 13.56 12.24 15.72
N LYS A 4 14.22 11.79 14.66
CA LYS A 4 13.55 11.11 13.53
C LYS A 4 12.85 9.86 14.10
N THR A 5 11.52 9.84 14.07
CA THR A 5 10.72 8.73 14.60
C THR A 5 11.05 7.42 13.88
N PRO A 6 10.76 6.24 14.48
CA PRO A 6 10.99 4.96 13.81
C PRO A 6 10.34 4.88 12.41
N GLU A 7 9.18 5.50 12.23
CA GLU A 7 8.43 5.55 10.97
C GLU A 7 9.17 6.39 9.93
N TYR A 8 9.72 7.53 10.33
CA TYR A 8 10.51 8.37 9.44
C TYR A 8 11.77 7.64 8.94
N LYS A 9 12.44 6.87 9.82
CA LYS A 9 13.58 6.02 9.42
C LYS A 9 13.15 4.90 8.46
N ARG A 10 12.00 4.28 8.68
CA ARG A 10 11.43 3.27 7.76
C ARG A 10 11.18 3.86 6.37
N PHE A 11 10.63 5.07 6.33
CA PHE A 11 10.41 5.81 5.09
C PHE A 11 11.72 6.11 4.36
N GLU A 12 12.69 6.75 5.04
CA GLU A 12 14.00 7.06 4.46
C GLU A 12 14.70 5.81 3.92
N GLY A 13 14.67 4.72 4.69
CA GLY A 13 15.26 3.44 4.27
C GLY A 13 14.61 2.89 3.01
N MET A 14 13.27 2.86 2.95
CA MET A 14 12.53 2.39 1.78
C MET A 14 12.83 3.24 0.54
N ILE A 15 12.82 4.57 0.68
CA ILE A 15 13.13 5.50 -0.41
C ILE A 15 14.57 5.31 -0.90
N ALA A 16 15.54 5.17 0.03
CA ALA A 16 16.93 4.98 -0.31
C ALA A 16 17.17 3.66 -1.06
N GLU A 17 16.56 2.57 -0.61
CA GLU A 17 16.65 1.25 -1.24
C GLU A 17 16.15 1.31 -2.69
N VAL A 18 14.91 1.79 -2.89
CA VAL A 18 14.27 1.73 -4.23
C VAL A 18 14.84 2.73 -5.23
N LYS A 19 15.46 3.83 -4.77
CA LYS A 19 16.15 4.80 -5.63
C LYS A 19 17.24 4.16 -6.50
N THR A 20 17.94 3.16 -5.96
CA THR A 20 19.03 2.45 -6.65
C THR A 20 18.55 1.36 -7.62
N GLN A 21 17.27 1.00 -7.56
CA GLN A 21 16.69 -0.09 -8.35
C GLN A 21 16.26 0.37 -9.75
N SER A 22 16.11 -0.58 -10.68
CA SER A 22 15.47 -0.30 -11.97
C SER A 22 13.99 0.09 -11.77
N ASP A 23 13.40 0.77 -12.74
CA ASP A 23 11.98 1.16 -12.70
C ASP A 23 11.05 -0.03 -12.45
N ARG A 24 11.31 -1.15 -13.13
CA ARG A 24 10.59 -2.41 -12.95
C ARG A 24 10.75 -2.96 -11.54
N ALA A 25 11.99 -3.05 -11.05
CA ALA A 25 12.26 -3.55 -9.70
C ALA A 25 11.61 -2.67 -8.63
N CYS A 26 11.73 -1.35 -8.77
CA CYS A 26 11.07 -0.37 -7.91
C CYS A 26 9.55 -0.58 -7.84
N ALA A 27 8.88 -0.72 -8.98
CA ALA A 27 7.43 -0.93 -9.03
C ALA A 27 7.01 -2.25 -8.39
N LEU A 28 7.74 -3.33 -8.63
CA LEU A 28 7.44 -4.66 -8.08
C LEU A 28 7.66 -4.70 -6.56
N ILE A 29 8.79 -4.17 -6.07
CA ILE A 29 9.15 -4.16 -4.64
C ILE A 29 8.12 -3.37 -3.83
N LEU A 30 7.81 -2.13 -4.25
CA LEU A 30 6.89 -1.27 -3.50
C LEU A 30 5.46 -1.80 -3.52
N ALA A 31 5.00 -2.35 -4.64
CA ALA A 31 3.68 -2.95 -4.69
C ALA A 31 3.57 -4.23 -3.85
N ALA A 32 4.61 -5.08 -3.83
CA ALA A 32 4.67 -6.25 -2.96
C ALA A 32 4.68 -5.85 -1.48
N ASN A 33 5.38 -4.76 -1.13
CA ASN A 33 5.34 -4.20 0.21
C ASN A 33 3.91 -3.79 0.61
N LEU A 34 3.21 -3.03 -0.23
CA LEU A 34 1.83 -2.60 0.04
C LEU A 34 0.86 -3.79 0.14
N ASP A 35 1.00 -4.79 -0.72
CA ASP A 35 0.20 -6.02 -0.66
C ASP A 35 0.38 -6.76 0.69
N ASN A 36 1.60 -6.76 1.23
CA ASN A 36 1.89 -7.30 2.56
C ASN A 36 1.32 -6.42 3.67
N ARG A 37 1.43 -5.08 3.57
CA ARG A 37 0.87 -4.16 4.58
C ARG A 37 -0.64 -4.23 4.68
N LEU A 38 -1.34 -4.37 3.56
CA LEU A 38 -2.80 -4.60 3.59
C LEU A 38 -3.15 -5.93 4.26
N LEU A 39 -2.38 -6.99 4.00
CA LEU A 39 -2.58 -8.27 4.68
C LEU A 39 -2.37 -8.15 6.20
N GLU A 40 -1.32 -7.46 6.62
CA GLU A 40 -1.05 -7.22 8.04
C GLU A 40 -2.15 -6.40 8.70
N LEU A 41 -2.64 -5.34 8.04
CA LEU A 41 -3.74 -4.52 8.53
C LEU A 41 -5.03 -5.34 8.68
N LEU A 42 -5.36 -6.19 7.69
CA LEU A 42 -6.52 -7.10 7.78
C LEU A 42 -6.36 -8.10 8.93
N LYS A 43 -5.18 -8.69 9.08
CA LYS A 43 -4.89 -9.59 10.21
C LYS A 43 -5.00 -8.89 11.54
N ALA A 44 -4.52 -7.64 11.64
CA ALA A 44 -4.62 -6.83 12.85
C ALA A 44 -6.09 -6.54 13.20
N PHE A 45 -6.91 -6.19 12.21
CA PHE A 45 -8.31 -5.83 12.38
C PHE A 45 -9.26 -7.00 12.67
N CYS A 46 -8.97 -8.18 12.14
CA CYS A 46 -9.77 -9.38 12.40
C CYS A 46 -9.48 -9.95 13.81
N ILE A 47 -10.38 -10.81 14.29
CA ILE A 47 -10.12 -11.66 15.45
C ILE A 47 -8.86 -12.51 15.21
N GLU A 48 -8.25 -13.02 16.27
CA GLU A 48 -7.18 -13.99 16.12
C GLU A 48 -7.72 -15.25 15.42
N LEU A 49 -7.15 -15.57 14.26
CA LEU A 49 -7.54 -16.74 13.48
C LEU A 49 -6.58 -17.88 13.76
N GLY A 50 -7.12 -19.06 14.04
CA GLY A 50 -6.33 -20.29 14.10
C GLY A 50 -5.50 -20.48 12.82
N ASN A 51 -4.32 -21.09 12.96
CA ASN A 51 -3.32 -21.19 11.89
C ASN A 51 -3.88 -21.77 10.58
N ASP A 52 -4.74 -22.78 10.66
CA ASP A 52 -5.28 -23.45 9.47
C ASP A 52 -6.32 -22.60 8.74
N PHE A 53 -7.20 -21.92 9.49
CA PHE A 53 -8.17 -20.99 8.91
C PHE A 53 -7.48 -19.75 8.33
N SER A 54 -6.46 -19.22 9.02
CA SER A 54 -5.64 -18.13 8.50
C SER A 54 -4.97 -18.51 7.16
N LYS A 55 -4.44 -19.73 7.04
CA LYS A 55 -3.88 -20.23 5.77
C LYS A 55 -4.94 -20.38 4.68
N SER A 56 -6.11 -20.94 4.98
CA SER A 56 -7.18 -21.15 3.98
C SER A 56 -7.74 -19.83 3.44
N VAL A 57 -7.69 -18.77 4.23
CA VAL A 57 -8.21 -17.44 3.87
C VAL A 57 -7.18 -16.60 3.11
N PHE A 58 -5.94 -16.56 3.60
CA PHE A 58 -4.92 -15.62 3.12
C PHE A 58 -3.88 -16.22 2.16
N LYS A 59 -3.82 -17.55 1.97
CA LYS A 59 -2.83 -18.23 1.13
C LYS A 59 -3.48 -19.09 0.05
N GLY A 60 -2.68 -19.50 -0.94
CA GLY A 60 -3.12 -20.43 -1.99
C GLY A 60 -4.30 -19.86 -2.78
N ASN A 61 -5.40 -20.61 -2.83
CA ASN A 61 -6.66 -20.21 -3.48
C ASN A 61 -7.64 -19.48 -2.53
N GLY A 62 -7.18 -19.04 -1.36
CA GLY A 62 -7.99 -18.28 -0.42
C GLY A 62 -8.48 -16.95 -1.01
N PHE A 63 -9.69 -16.53 -0.65
CA PHE A 63 -10.32 -15.35 -1.26
C PHE A 63 -9.57 -14.03 -1.00
N MET A 64 -8.70 -13.98 0.03
CA MET A 64 -7.85 -12.83 0.35
C MET A 64 -6.39 -12.98 -0.13
N ASN A 65 -6.12 -13.90 -1.06
CA ASN A 65 -4.77 -14.11 -1.58
C ASN A 65 -4.24 -12.94 -2.45
N SER A 66 -5.13 -12.24 -3.14
CA SER A 66 -4.75 -11.31 -4.20
C SER A 66 -4.64 -9.88 -3.70
N PHE A 67 -3.73 -9.12 -4.29
CA PHE A 67 -3.57 -7.69 -3.99
C PHE A 67 -4.88 -6.92 -4.19
N SER A 68 -5.63 -7.24 -5.26
CA SER A 68 -6.92 -6.58 -5.53
C SER A 68 -7.97 -6.90 -4.45
N SER A 69 -8.07 -8.16 -4.02
CA SER A 69 -9.02 -8.59 -2.99
C SER A 69 -8.77 -7.85 -1.67
N LYS A 70 -7.49 -7.72 -1.28
CA LYS A 70 -7.11 -7.02 -0.05
C LYS A 70 -7.43 -5.53 -0.11
N ILE A 71 -7.15 -4.87 -1.24
CA ILE A 71 -7.50 -3.45 -1.44
C ILE A 71 -9.02 -3.25 -1.28
N SER A 72 -9.82 -4.05 -1.97
CA SER A 72 -11.28 -3.93 -1.92
C SER A 72 -11.84 -4.22 -0.53
N LEU A 73 -11.31 -5.22 0.16
CA LEU A 73 -11.77 -5.57 1.50
C LEU A 73 -11.39 -4.51 2.54
N CYS A 74 -10.14 -4.00 2.51
CA CYS A 74 -9.75 -2.89 3.38
C CYS A 74 -10.65 -1.67 3.20
N PHE A 75 -11.00 -1.34 1.95
CA PHE A 75 -11.91 -0.23 1.67
C PHE A 75 -13.32 -0.49 2.17
N MET A 76 -13.89 -1.67 1.88
CA MET A 76 -15.23 -2.07 2.33
C MET A 76 -15.36 -2.02 3.87
N LEU A 77 -14.29 -2.36 4.58
CA LEU A 77 -14.23 -2.34 6.04
C LEU A 77 -13.92 -0.96 6.64
N GLY A 78 -13.72 0.08 5.82
CA GLY A 78 -13.38 1.43 6.26
C GLY A 78 -11.96 1.58 6.81
N LEU A 79 -11.05 0.65 6.48
CA LEU A 79 -9.65 0.67 6.93
C LEU A 79 -8.76 1.59 6.09
N ILE A 80 -9.23 1.91 4.88
CA ILE A 80 -8.60 2.87 3.97
C ILE A 80 -9.65 3.83 3.42
N SER A 81 -9.23 5.05 3.11
CA SER A 81 -10.07 6.08 2.51
C SER A 81 -10.31 5.81 1.01
N SER A 82 -11.25 6.55 0.42
CA SER A 82 -11.52 6.48 -1.02
C SER A 82 -10.32 6.89 -1.86
N ASN A 83 -9.57 7.92 -1.44
CA ASN A 83 -8.34 8.36 -2.11
C ASN A 83 -7.26 7.30 -2.06
N GLU A 84 -7.05 6.66 -0.90
CA GLU A 84 -6.06 5.58 -0.74
C GLU A 84 -6.44 4.34 -1.53
N HIS A 85 -7.72 3.96 -1.55
CA HIS A 85 -8.21 2.88 -2.39
C HIS A 85 -7.93 3.17 -3.88
N HIS A 86 -8.22 4.39 -4.35
CA HIS A 86 -7.93 4.82 -5.72
C HIS A 86 -6.44 4.71 -6.02
N ASP A 87 -5.57 5.23 -5.15
CA ASP A 87 -4.11 5.20 -5.34
C ASP A 87 -3.57 3.77 -5.34
N LEU A 88 -4.03 2.90 -4.42
CA LEU A 88 -3.65 1.49 -4.39
C LEU A 88 -4.07 0.74 -5.66
N VAL A 89 -5.25 1.05 -6.22
CA VAL A 89 -5.69 0.48 -7.50
C VAL A 89 -4.79 0.94 -8.65
N LEU A 90 -4.40 2.22 -8.69
CA LEU A 90 -3.46 2.72 -9.70
C LEU A 90 -2.08 2.08 -9.56
N ILE A 91 -1.54 1.98 -8.34
CA ILE A 91 -0.28 1.30 -8.06
C ILE A 91 -0.32 -0.15 -8.52
N ARG A 92 -1.40 -0.89 -8.24
CA ARG A 92 -1.60 -2.26 -8.72
C ARG A 92 -1.57 -2.34 -10.25
N LYS A 93 -2.21 -1.40 -10.95
CA LYS A 93 -2.19 -1.33 -12.44
C LYS A 93 -0.78 -1.05 -12.97
N ILE A 94 -0.06 -0.10 -12.38
CA ILE A 94 1.34 0.20 -12.73
C ILE A 94 2.22 -1.02 -12.51
N ARG A 95 2.08 -1.71 -11.37
CA ARG A 95 2.81 -2.95 -11.08
C ARG A 95 2.52 -4.05 -12.10
N ASN A 96 1.25 -4.28 -12.43
CA ASN A 96 0.86 -5.31 -13.38
C ASN A 96 1.45 -5.07 -14.76
N PHE A 97 1.47 -3.81 -15.18
CA PHE A 97 2.13 -3.39 -16.40
C PHE A 97 3.63 -3.74 -16.40
N PHE A 98 4.36 -3.41 -15.33
CA PHE A 98 5.76 -3.82 -15.18
C PHE A 98 5.97 -5.35 -15.04
N ALA A 99 4.95 -6.10 -14.63
CA ALA A 99 5.05 -7.55 -14.42
C ALA A 99 4.84 -8.36 -15.71
N HIS A 100 3.94 -7.90 -16.59
CA HIS A 100 3.54 -8.64 -17.78
C HIS A 100 4.31 -8.27 -19.05
N GLU A 101 5.05 -7.17 -19.05
CA GLU A 101 5.81 -6.74 -20.22
C GLU A 101 7.23 -7.31 -20.26
N GLU A 102 7.65 -7.76 -21.44
CA GLU A 102 8.93 -8.44 -21.64
C GLU A 102 10.11 -7.46 -21.69
N HIS A 103 9.99 -6.31 -22.37
CA HIS A 103 11.11 -5.37 -22.58
C HIS A 103 10.67 -3.90 -22.76
N GLY A 104 11.49 -2.95 -22.33
CA GLY A 104 11.49 -1.56 -22.85
C GLY A 104 10.65 -0.52 -22.12
N TRP A 105 9.88 -0.88 -21.09
CA TRP A 105 8.98 0.05 -20.41
C TRP A 105 9.59 0.58 -19.12
N ASN A 106 9.49 1.89 -18.95
CA ASN A 106 10.01 2.67 -17.82
C ASN A 106 8.93 3.67 -17.37
N PHE A 107 9.18 4.44 -16.32
CA PHE A 107 8.21 5.42 -15.82
C PHE A 107 7.90 6.57 -16.79
N GLN A 108 8.61 6.68 -17.94
CA GLN A 108 8.32 7.63 -19.01
C GLN A 108 7.29 7.13 -20.02
N HIS A 109 6.76 5.91 -19.86
CA HIS A 109 5.66 5.47 -20.70
C HIS A 109 4.39 6.29 -20.43
N GLN A 110 3.73 6.79 -21.48
CA GLN A 110 2.58 7.71 -21.39
C GLN A 110 1.47 7.22 -20.45
N GLU A 111 1.13 5.94 -20.51
CA GLU A 111 0.11 5.34 -19.63
C GLU A 111 0.55 5.31 -18.15
N ILE A 112 1.84 5.12 -17.87
CA ILE A 112 2.37 5.17 -16.50
C ILE A 112 2.41 6.61 -16.01
N ILE A 113 2.88 7.55 -16.84
CA ILE A 113 2.88 8.99 -16.53
C ILE A 113 1.48 9.43 -16.11
N SER A 114 0.48 9.14 -16.95
CA SER A 114 -0.91 9.50 -16.69
C SER A 114 -1.43 8.93 -15.35
N ARG A 115 -1.09 7.67 -15.05
CA ARG A 115 -1.46 7.04 -13.77
C ARG A 115 -0.74 7.70 -12.57
N CYS A 116 0.56 7.96 -12.67
CA CYS A 116 1.32 8.63 -11.62
C CYS A 116 0.78 10.04 -11.33
N HIS A 117 0.42 10.81 -12.36
CA HIS A 117 -0.18 12.13 -12.19
C HIS A 117 -1.61 12.08 -11.65
N SER A 118 -2.27 10.93 -11.72
CA SER A 118 -3.62 10.70 -11.18
C SER A 118 -3.63 10.23 -9.73
N LEU A 119 -2.46 10.07 -9.09
CA LEU A 119 -2.34 9.72 -7.68
C LEU A 119 -2.84 10.87 -6.80
N LYS A 120 -3.90 10.63 -6.04
CA LYS A 120 -4.60 11.64 -5.23
C LYS A 120 -3.71 12.18 -4.12
N MET A 121 -2.99 11.29 -3.43
CA MET A 121 -2.05 11.69 -2.39
C MET A 121 -0.98 12.66 -2.91
N ILE A 122 -0.45 12.42 -4.11
CA ILE A 122 0.57 13.30 -4.72
C ILE A 122 -0.06 14.63 -5.15
N GLN A 123 -1.27 14.60 -5.70
CA GLN A 123 -2.01 15.83 -6.04
C GLN A 123 -2.25 16.71 -4.81
N GLU A 124 -2.56 16.11 -3.66
CA GLU A 124 -2.73 16.82 -2.38
C GLU A 124 -1.41 17.37 -1.86
N MET A 125 -0.35 16.54 -1.78
CA MET A 125 0.99 16.98 -1.36
C MET A 125 1.54 18.13 -2.21
N THR A 126 1.28 18.10 -3.52
CA THR A 126 1.71 19.15 -4.46
C THR A 126 0.99 20.48 -4.19
N LYS A 127 -0.31 20.42 -3.85
CA LYS A 127 -1.09 21.63 -3.49
C LYS A 127 -0.63 22.24 -2.18
N GLU A 128 -0.28 21.40 -1.20
CA GLU A 128 0.17 21.84 0.13
C GLU A 128 1.62 22.35 0.12
N ASN A 129 2.47 21.82 -0.77
CA ASN A 129 3.89 22.14 -0.84
C ASN A 129 4.32 22.48 -2.28
N PRO A 130 3.87 23.63 -2.83
CA PRO A 130 4.10 23.98 -4.23
C PRO A 130 5.59 24.11 -4.59
N ASP A 131 6.44 24.45 -3.62
CA ASP A 131 7.89 24.58 -3.83
C ASP A 131 8.60 23.23 -4.12
N LEU A 132 7.97 22.10 -3.79
CA LEU A 132 8.49 20.75 -4.02
C LEU A 132 7.95 20.11 -5.32
N ASN A 133 7.23 20.87 -6.16
CA ASN A 133 6.55 20.38 -7.36
C ASN A 133 7.47 19.66 -8.37
N ALA A 134 8.75 20.05 -8.44
CA ALA A 134 9.72 19.37 -9.31
C ALA A 134 9.90 17.88 -8.93
N ASP A 135 9.81 17.54 -7.64
CA ASP A 135 9.91 16.15 -7.19
C ASP A 135 8.64 15.35 -7.46
N TYR A 136 7.47 16.01 -7.41
CA TYR A 136 6.16 15.38 -7.64
C TYR A 136 5.80 15.19 -9.12
N THR A 137 6.38 15.99 -10.02
CA THR A 137 6.12 15.90 -11.47
C THR A 137 6.84 14.73 -12.12
N ASN A 138 7.96 14.27 -11.54
CA ASN A 138 8.64 13.07 -12.00
C ASN A 138 7.79 11.81 -11.67
N PRO A 139 7.36 11.01 -12.68
CA PRO A 139 6.45 9.90 -12.45
C PRO A 139 7.00 8.80 -11.53
N ARG A 140 8.31 8.54 -11.58
CA ARG A 140 8.95 7.56 -10.70
C ARG A 140 8.94 8.05 -9.26
N ASN A 141 9.31 9.31 -9.04
CA ASN A 141 9.30 9.90 -7.70
C ASN A 141 7.88 9.95 -7.13
N ALA A 142 6.89 10.36 -7.92
CA ALA A 142 5.47 10.36 -7.53
C ALA A 142 5.01 8.97 -7.09
N PHE A 143 5.32 7.92 -7.87
CA PHE A 143 5.01 6.54 -7.51
C PHE A 143 5.69 6.12 -6.20
N VAL A 144 6.99 6.38 -6.08
CA VAL A 144 7.80 6.01 -4.92
C VAL A 144 7.30 6.70 -3.64
N LEU A 145 7.06 8.00 -3.70
CA LEU A 145 6.55 8.78 -2.57
C LEU A 145 5.16 8.30 -2.15
N CYS A 146 4.24 8.14 -3.11
CA CYS A 146 2.89 7.67 -2.82
C CYS A 146 2.91 6.29 -2.16
N ALA A 147 3.66 5.34 -2.74
CA ALA A 147 3.74 3.99 -2.20
C ALA A 147 4.38 3.94 -0.80
N ALA A 148 5.45 4.70 -0.57
CA ALA A 148 6.10 4.77 0.73
C ALA A 148 5.19 5.42 1.79
N SER A 149 4.49 6.50 1.44
CA SER A 149 3.53 7.17 2.33
C SER A 149 2.33 6.27 2.67
N LEU A 150 1.77 5.57 1.67
CA LEU A 150 0.74 4.56 1.91
C LEU A 150 1.25 3.44 2.83
N SER A 151 2.48 2.96 2.63
CA SER A 151 3.06 1.94 3.51
C SER A 151 3.13 2.42 4.96
N LEU A 152 3.53 3.67 5.21
CA LEU A 152 3.57 4.20 6.57
C LEU A 152 2.16 4.28 7.19
N LEU A 153 1.20 4.81 6.45
CA LEU A 153 -0.19 4.92 6.91
C LEU A 153 -0.78 3.55 7.26
N LEU A 154 -0.53 2.54 6.44
CA LEU A 154 -1.01 1.19 6.68
C LEU A 154 -0.36 0.55 7.91
N VAL A 155 0.91 0.84 8.18
CA VAL A 155 1.62 0.38 9.39
C VAL A 155 1.03 1.01 10.65
N ASP A 156 0.88 2.34 10.68
CA ASP A 156 0.27 3.06 11.81
C ASP A 156 -1.15 2.54 12.09
N ARG A 157 -1.95 2.31 11.04
CA ARG A 157 -3.30 1.74 11.21
C ARG A 157 -3.29 0.30 11.68
N ALA A 158 -2.31 -0.52 11.27
CA ALA A 158 -2.20 -1.89 11.74
C ALA A 158 -1.80 -1.94 13.23
N GLU A 159 -0.92 -1.04 13.67
CA GLU A 159 -0.55 -0.87 15.08
C GLU A 159 -1.79 -0.48 15.90
N LYS A 160 -2.55 0.55 15.49
CA LYS A 160 -3.80 0.95 16.15
C LYS A 160 -4.86 -0.16 16.16
N ALA A 161 -5.01 -0.90 15.06
CA ALA A 161 -5.95 -2.02 14.99
C ALA A 161 -5.57 -3.16 15.94
N ASN A 162 -4.27 -3.37 16.19
CA ASN A 162 -3.81 -4.36 17.16
C ASN A 162 -4.04 -3.90 18.61
N GLU A 163 -3.94 -2.60 18.91
CA GLU A 163 -4.30 -2.06 20.22
C GLU A 163 -5.79 -2.27 20.54
N GLN A 164 -6.63 -2.25 19.51
CA GLN A 164 -8.08 -2.47 19.58
C GLN A 164 -8.48 -3.83 19.00
N LYS A 165 -7.70 -4.87 19.31
CA LYS A 165 -7.86 -6.20 18.71
C LYS A 165 -9.28 -6.71 18.89
N ARG A 166 -9.92 -7.11 17.78
CA ARG A 166 -11.25 -7.73 17.85
C ARG A 166 -11.17 -9.08 18.55
N ILE A 167 -12.19 -9.37 19.34
CA ILE A 167 -12.39 -10.66 19.99
C ILE A 167 -13.61 -11.37 19.41
N GLU A 168 -13.58 -12.69 19.42
CA GLU A 168 -14.72 -13.50 19.05
C GLU A 168 -15.89 -13.22 20.03
N PRO A 169 -17.12 -13.00 19.55
CA PRO A 169 -18.27 -12.84 20.43
C PRO A 169 -18.54 -14.12 21.24
N SER A 170 -18.95 -13.96 22.50
CA SER A 170 -19.39 -15.09 23.32
C SER A 170 -20.58 -15.82 22.65
N PRO A 171 -20.69 -17.17 22.77
CA PRO A 171 -21.82 -17.90 22.25
C PRO A 171 -23.14 -17.34 22.77
N GLY A 172 -24.04 -16.96 21.87
CA GLY A 172 -25.35 -16.43 22.25
C GLY A 172 -26.17 -17.47 23.01
N ARG A 173 -26.65 -17.12 24.21
CA ARG A 173 -27.81 -17.77 24.81
C ARG A 173 -29.02 -16.90 24.52
N ILE A 174 -29.84 -17.33 23.57
CA ILE A 174 -31.20 -16.80 23.43
C ILE A 174 -31.97 -17.42 24.62
N LEU A 175 -32.37 -16.59 25.58
CA LEU A 175 -33.31 -16.98 26.64
C LEU A 175 -34.70 -17.18 26.05
#